data_AF-A0ABD1I1P3-F1
#
_entry.id   AF-A0ABD1I1P3-F1
#
_cell.length_a   1.000
_cell.length_b   1.000
_cell.length_c   1.000
_cell.angle_alpha   90.00
_cell.angle_beta   90.00
_cell.angle_gamma   90.00
#
_symmetry.space_group_name_H-M   'P 1'
#
loop_
_entity.id
_entity.type
_entity.pdbx_description
1 polymer ?
#
loop_
_entity_poly.entity_id
_entity_poly.type
_entity_poly.pdbx_seq_one_letter_code
_entity_poly.pdbx_strand_id
1 'polypeptide(L)'
;MSQEDDIVFLRIVSVGKGRKLISRFLHLLLPGSELARIVCMDIFRHLRFLFGGLPADAKAADTINNLAETISICIGGMDLNSLGTCSSEQPPLRPIGSPSGDGASVILKSVLERATNLLRDPLPASNLSMPNCALWQASFDAFFGLLMKYCAGKYDSITQSLISQDKEKIGSVAARAVSVEMLVEILRASIPHTNESQKKLLLNLAQRSMPVTGFGSQGGGSGGQVNPESVKG
;
A
#
# COMPACT_ATOMS: atom_id res chain seq x y z
N MET A 1 -0.05 -8.75 -25.69
CA MET A 1 -1.53 -8.62 -25.61
C MET A 1 -1.93 -7.32 -26.27
N SER A 2 -2.96 -7.39 -27.10
CA SER A 2 -3.49 -6.27 -27.89
C SER A 2 -4.40 -5.38 -27.02
N GLN A 3 -4.62 -4.12 -27.42
CA GLN A 3 -5.64 -3.25 -26.80
C GLN A 3 -7.04 -3.90 -26.84
N GLU A 4 -7.29 -4.78 -27.81
CA GLU A 4 -8.54 -5.54 -27.92
C GLU A 4 -8.72 -6.57 -26.81
N ASP A 5 -7.64 -7.22 -26.37
CA ASP A 5 -7.66 -8.20 -25.27
C ASP A 5 -8.04 -7.52 -23.94
N ASP A 6 -7.45 -6.33 -23.70
CA ASP A 6 -7.75 -5.49 -22.53
C ASP A 6 -9.25 -5.12 -22.51
N ILE A 7 -9.85 -4.77 -23.65
CA ILE A 7 -11.29 -4.43 -23.73
C ILE A 7 -12.17 -5.63 -23.37
N VAL A 8 -11.85 -6.83 -23.88
CA VAL A 8 -12.60 -8.04 -23.59
C VAL A 8 -12.50 -8.38 -22.10
N PHE A 9 -11.29 -8.33 -21.53
CA PHE A 9 -11.07 -8.54 -20.11
C PHE A 9 -11.87 -7.55 -19.26
N LEU A 10 -11.81 -6.26 -19.58
CA LEU A 10 -12.56 -5.20 -18.89
C LEU A 10 -14.07 -5.42 -18.95
N ARG A 11 -14.61 -5.87 -20.10
CA ARG A 11 -16.03 -6.23 -20.23
C ARG A 11 -16.39 -7.41 -19.33
N ILE A 12 -15.58 -8.45 -19.28
CA ILE A 12 -15.83 -9.62 -18.43
C ILE A 12 -15.85 -9.19 -16.95
N VAL A 13 -14.84 -8.46 -16.48
CA VAL A 13 -14.75 -8.10 -15.06
C VAL A 13 -15.73 -6.99 -14.64
N SER A 14 -16.32 -6.28 -15.60
CA SER A 14 -17.33 -5.24 -15.30
C SER A 14 -18.58 -5.80 -14.61
N VAL A 15 -18.93 -7.07 -14.87
CA VAL A 15 -20.12 -7.72 -14.32
C VAL A 15 -19.77 -8.70 -13.21
N GLY A 16 -20.62 -8.80 -12.19
CA GLY A 16 -20.39 -9.69 -11.04
C GLY A 16 -20.25 -11.17 -11.43
N LYS A 17 -20.95 -11.63 -12.47
CA LYS A 17 -20.80 -13.01 -12.99
C LYS A 17 -19.40 -13.26 -13.58
N GLY A 18 -18.83 -12.27 -14.28
CA GLY A 18 -17.48 -12.40 -14.85
C GLY A 18 -16.39 -12.38 -13.79
N ARG A 19 -16.55 -11.57 -12.72
CA ARG A 19 -15.66 -11.65 -11.55
C ARG A 19 -15.68 -13.03 -10.88
N LYS A 20 -16.87 -13.64 -10.75
CA LYS A 20 -17.01 -15.02 -10.23
C LYS A 20 -16.41 -16.06 -11.17
N LEU A 21 -16.59 -15.89 -12.47
CA LEU A 21 -15.97 -16.76 -13.47
C LEU A 21 -14.44 -16.72 -13.34
N ILE A 22 -13.85 -15.54 -13.24
CA ILE A 22 -12.40 -15.38 -13.09
C ILE A 22 -11.92 -15.98 -11.77
N SER A 23 -12.62 -15.76 -10.65
CA SER A 23 -12.26 -16.40 -9.38
C SER A 23 -12.30 -17.93 -9.51
N ARG A 24 -13.33 -18.52 -10.11
CA ARG A 24 -13.37 -19.97 -10.35
C ARG A 24 -12.28 -20.44 -11.31
N PHE A 25 -12.01 -19.67 -12.35
CA PHE A 25 -10.97 -19.97 -13.31
C PHE A 25 -9.61 -20.02 -12.63
N LEU A 26 -9.26 -18.99 -11.86
CA LEU A 26 -8.02 -18.93 -11.08
C LEU A 26 -7.86 -20.10 -10.10
N HIS A 27 -8.95 -20.54 -9.46
CA HIS A 27 -8.92 -21.73 -8.59
C HIS A 27 -8.63 -23.04 -9.33
N LEU A 28 -8.99 -23.13 -10.62
CA LEU A 28 -8.74 -24.31 -11.45
C LEU A 28 -7.34 -24.28 -12.10
N LEU A 29 -6.68 -23.13 -12.13
CA LEU A 29 -5.33 -23.02 -12.66
C LEU A 29 -4.32 -23.59 -11.68
N LEU A 30 -3.31 -24.27 -12.21
CA LEU A 30 -2.16 -24.68 -11.41
C LEU A 30 -1.43 -23.39 -10.94
N PRO A 31 -1.21 -23.19 -9.62
CA PRO A 31 -0.47 -22.03 -9.12
C PRO A 31 0.91 -21.95 -9.78
N GLY A 32 1.28 -20.76 -10.26
CA GLY A 32 2.55 -20.54 -10.97
C GLY A 32 2.59 -21.03 -12.42
N SER A 33 1.49 -21.56 -12.96
CA SER A 33 1.40 -21.84 -14.41
C SER A 33 1.48 -20.57 -15.25
N GLU A 34 1.93 -20.71 -16.49
CA GLU A 34 2.00 -19.60 -17.45
C GLU A 34 0.63 -18.92 -17.65
N LEU A 35 -0.44 -19.70 -17.68
CA LEU A 35 -1.80 -19.17 -17.80
C LEU A 35 -2.22 -18.37 -16.55
N ALA A 36 -1.90 -18.86 -15.36
CA ALA A 36 -2.14 -18.13 -14.12
C ALA A 36 -1.37 -16.81 -14.08
N ARG A 37 -0.11 -16.83 -14.55
CA ARG A 37 0.74 -15.67 -14.67
C ARG A 37 0.15 -14.61 -15.60
N ILE A 38 -0.28 -14.99 -16.80
CA ILE A 38 -0.90 -14.08 -17.78
C ILE A 38 -2.13 -13.41 -17.18
N VAL A 39 -3.04 -14.19 -16.58
CA VAL A 39 -4.26 -13.65 -15.96
C VAL A 39 -3.93 -12.70 -14.81
N CYS A 40 -2.95 -13.04 -13.96
CA CYS A 40 -2.50 -12.15 -12.89
C CYS A 40 -1.88 -10.85 -13.43
N MET A 41 -1.13 -10.91 -14.53
CA MET A 41 -0.59 -9.71 -15.18
C MET A 41 -1.70 -8.77 -15.67
N ASP A 42 -2.76 -9.29 -16.27
CA ASP A 42 -3.91 -8.48 -16.71
C ASP A 42 -4.66 -7.86 -15.53
N ILE A 43 -4.83 -8.63 -14.47
CA ILE A 43 -5.41 -8.15 -13.22
C ILE A 43 -4.56 -7.00 -12.64
N PHE A 44 -3.23 -7.12 -12.65
CA PHE A 44 -2.34 -6.06 -12.18
C PHE A 44 -2.44 -4.79 -13.02
N ARG A 45 -2.53 -4.93 -14.35
CA ARG A 45 -2.75 -3.80 -15.27
C ARG A 45 -4.06 -3.07 -14.99
N HIS A 46 -5.08 -3.78 -14.51
CA HIS A 46 -6.44 -3.23 -14.35
C HIS A 46 -6.93 -3.18 -12.90
N LEU A 47 -6.03 -3.09 -11.91
CA LEU A 47 -6.40 -3.00 -10.49
C LEU A 47 -7.34 -1.82 -10.21
N ARG A 48 -7.13 -0.67 -10.88
CA ARG A 48 -7.99 0.52 -10.74
C ARG A 48 -9.42 0.24 -11.21
N PHE A 49 -9.58 -0.46 -12.32
CA PHE A 49 -10.91 -0.81 -12.82
C PHE A 49 -11.59 -1.85 -11.93
N LEU A 50 -10.85 -2.86 -11.49
CA LEU A 50 -11.36 -3.97 -10.67
C LEU A 50 -11.78 -3.53 -9.26
N PHE A 51 -10.92 -2.73 -8.62
CA PHE A 51 -11.00 -2.43 -7.19
C PHE A 51 -11.08 -0.94 -6.90
N GLY A 52 -11.24 -0.06 -7.89
CA GLY A 52 -11.40 1.38 -7.67
C GLY A 52 -12.83 1.83 -7.39
N GLY A 53 -13.82 1.04 -7.84
CA GLY A 53 -15.24 1.33 -7.62
C GLY A 53 -15.72 0.96 -6.22
N LEU A 54 -16.77 1.65 -5.77
CA LEU A 54 -17.54 1.26 -4.58
C LEU A 54 -18.47 0.08 -4.94
N PRO A 55 -18.56 -0.95 -4.08
CA PRO A 55 -19.53 -2.03 -4.30
C PRO A 55 -20.96 -1.48 -4.18
N ALA A 56 -21.84 -1.92 -5.10
CA ALA A 56 -23.24 -1.47 -5.13
C ALA A 56 -24.08 -2.06 -3.98
N ASP A 57 -23.73 -3.26 -3.52
CA ASP A 57 -24.41 -3.97 -2.44
C ASP A 57 -23.42 -4.91 -1.71
N ALA A 58 -23.85 -5.52 -0.60
CA ALA A 58 -23.03 -6.44 0.19
C ALA A 58 -22.55 -7.66 -0.63
N LYS A 59 -23.38 -8.19 -1.53
CA LYS A 59 -23.05 -9.35 -2.36
C LYS A 59 -22.00 -9.01 -3.42
N ALA A 60 -22.00 -7.78 -3.92
CA ALA A 60 -20.98 -7.23 -4.79
C ALA A 60 -19.66 -7.05 -4.03
N ALA A 61 -19.71 -6.57 -2.78
CA ALA A 61 -18.54 -6.49 -1.91
C ALA A 61 -17.92 -7.88 -1.66
N ASP A 62 -18.74 -8.87 -1.29
CA ASP A 62 -18.29 -10.25 -1.11
C ASP A 62 -17.64 -10.83 -2.38
N THR A 63 -18.22 -10.54 -3.54
CA THR A 63 -17.67 -11.01 -4.82
C THR A 63 -16.30 -10.41 -5.11
N ILE A 64 -16.10 -9.13 -4.79
CA ILE A 64 -14.83 -8.42 -4.98
C ILE A 64 -13.78 -8.93 -3.98
N ASN A 65 -14.16 -9.13 -2.72
CA ASN A 65 -13.27 -9.61 -1.68
C ASN A 65 -12.80 -11.05 -1.96
N ASN A 66 -13.72 -11.96 -2.32
CA ASN A 66 -13.38 -13.32 -2.74
C ASN A 66 -12.43 -13.34 -3.94
N LEU A 67 -12.63 -12.43 -4.90
CA LEU A 67 -11.74 -12.30 -6.05
C LEU A 67 -10.33 -11.87 -5.60
N ALA A 68 -10.21 -10.86 -4.73
CA ALA A 68 -8.93 -10.41 -4.20
C ALA A 68 -8.19 -11.52 -3.42
N GLU A 69 -8.91 -12.30 -2.62
CA GLU A 69 -8.36 -13.45 -1.90
C GLU A 69 -7.85 -14.52 -2.88
N THR A 70 -8.66 -14.88 -3.87
CA THR A 70 -8.26 -15.86 -4.91
C THR A 70 -6.98 -15.44 -5.62
N ILE A 71 -6.90 -14.16 -6.01
CA ILE A 71 -5.71 -13.60 -6.66
C ILE A 71 -4.49 -13.66 -5.73
N SER A 72 -4.67 -13.35 -4.46
CA SER A 72 -3.59 -13.40 -3.45
C SER A 72 -3.03 -14.81 -3.28
N ILE A 73 -3.89 -15.83 -3.27
CA ILE A 73 -3.47 -17.25 -3.27
C ILE A 73 -2.66 -17.57 -4.53
N CYS A 74 -3.13 -17.13 -5.70
CA CYS A 74 -2.45 -17.35 -6.98
C CYS A 74 -1.05 -16.72 -7.00
N ILE A 75 -0.92 -15.50 -6.46
CA ILE A 75 0.36 -14.79 -6.31
C ILE A 75 1.35 -15.58 -5.45
N GLY A 76 0.86 -16.30 -4.45
CA GLY A 76 1.66 -17.19 -3.62
C GLY A 76 2.46 -18.24 -4.41
N GLY A 77 2.02 -18.61 -5.62
CA GLY A 77 2.71 -19.55 -6.50
C GLY A 77 3.61 -18.93 -7.57
N MET A 78 3.63 -17.60 -7.73
CA MET A 78 4.33 -16.92 -8.83
C MET A 78 5.84 -16.79 -8.58
N ASP A 79 6.62 -16.68 -9.65
CA ASP A 79 8.08 -16.40 -9.61
C ASP A 79 8.37 -14.90 -9.71
N LEU A 80 9.64 -14.51 -9.54
CA LEU A 80 10.02 -13.09 -9.50
C LEU A 80 9.80 -12.37 -10.85
N ASN A 81 10.01 -13.07 -11.98
CA ASN A 81 9.77 -12.53 -13.31
C ASN A 81 8.28 -12.19 -13.53
N SER A 82 7.39 -13.02 -12.99
CA SER A 82 5.95 -12.81 -13.02
C SER A 82 5.48 -11.61 -12.19
N LEU A 83 6.19 -11.32 -11.09
CA LEU A 83 5.90 -10.17 -10.20
C LEU A 83 6.54 -8.88 -10.71
N GLY A 84 7.65 -8.99 -11.45
CA GLY A 84 8.41 -7.86 -11.99
C GLY A 84 7.68 -7.05 -13.08
N THR A 85 6.42 -7.35 -13.39
CA THR A 85 5.61 -6.59 -14.35
C THR A 85 4.43 -5.86 -13.70
N CYS A 86 4.43 -5.70 -12.37
CA CYS A 86 3.32 -5.11 -11.63
C CYS A 86 3.12 -3.61 -11.94
N SER A 87 1.97 -3.30 -12.55
CA SER A 87 1.25 -2.01 -12.65
C SER A 87 1.97 -0.82 -13.30
N SER A 88 1.63 -0.52 -14.57
CA SER A 88 1.94 0.78 -15.20
C SER A 88 0.94 1.90 -14.83
N GLU A 89 -0.25 1.53 -14.34
CA GLU A 89 -1.31 2.48 -13.97
C GLU A 89 -1.35 2.70 -12.46
N GLN A 90 -1.83 3.86 -11.99
CA GLN A 90 -1.91 4.17 -10.56
C GLN A 90 -2.95 3.26 -9.88
N PRO A 91 -2.55 2.32 -9.00
CA PRO A 91 -3.50 1.43 -8.34
C PRO A 91 -4.41 2.24 -7.39
N PRO A 92 -5.64 1.77 -7.11
CA PRO A 92 -6.55 2.40 -6.17
C PRO A 92 -6.07 2.08 -4.75
N LEU A 93 -5.09 2.85 -4.30
CA LEU A 93 -4.46 2.71 -3.00
C LEU A 93 -5.45 3.12 -1.90
N ARG A 94 -5.87 2.15 -1.09
CA ARG A 94 -6.76 2.34 0.07
C ARG A 94 -6.25 1.55 1.29
N PRO A 95 -6.45 2.01 2.52
CA PRO A 95 -6.05 1.23 3.69
C PRO A 95 -6.70 -0.16 3.70
N ILE A 96 -5.97 -1.16 4.20
CA ILE A 96 -6.53 -2.50 4.42
C ILE A 96 -7.63 -2.39 5.49
N GLY A 97 -8.79 -3.02 5.23
CA GLY A 97 -10.01 -2.87 6.03
C GLY A 97 -10.86 -1.63 5.69
N SER A 98 -10.53 -0.89 4.63
CA SER A 98 -11.32 0.26 4.19
C SER A 98 -12.75 -0.14 3.83
N PRO A 99 -13.79 0.55 4.34
CA PRO A 99 -15.20 0.22 4.06
C PRO A 99 -15.56 0.37 2.58
N SER A 100 -14.80 1.18 1.84
CA SER A 100 -14.95 1.35 0.40
C SER A 100 -14.40 0.16 -0.40
N GLY A 101 -13.72 -0.79 0.26
CA GLY A 101 -12.95 -1.89 -0.31
C GLY A 101 -11.44 -1.64 -0.25
N ASP A 102 -10.67 -2.72 -0.22
CA ASP A 102 -9.22 -2.72 -0.06
C ASP A 102 -8.50 -3.77 -0.94
N GLY A 103 -9.22 -4.44 -1.84
CA GLY A 103 -8.70 -5.58 -2.61
C GLY A 103 -7.42 -5.29 -3.39
N ALA A 104 -7.27 -4.09 -3.97
CA ALA A 104 -6.00 -3.72 -4.63
C ALA A 104 -4.83 -3.66 -3.65
N SER A 105 -5.05 -3.16 -2.43
CA SER A 105 -4.00 -3.09 -1.41
C SER A 105 -3.65 -4.48 -0.90
N VAL A 106 -4.64 -5.35 -0.69
CA VAL A 106 -4.42 -6.76 -0.32
C VAL A 106 -3.56 -7.47 -1.37
N ILE A 107 -3.87 -7.26 -2.65
CA ILE A 107 -3.10 -7.82 -3.77
C ILE A 107 -1.68 -7.27 -3.79
N LEU A 108 -1.49 -5.95 -3.69
CA LEU A 108 -0.16 -5.32 -3.67
C LEU A 108 0.68 -5.80 -2.49
N LYS A 109 0.08 -5.94 -1.30
CA LYS A 109 0.73 -6.52 -0.13
C LYS A 109 1.21 -7.95 -0.42
N SER A 110 0.34 -8.77 -1.01
CA SER A 110 0.66 -10.16 -1.36
C SER A 110 1.82 -10.27 -2.37
N VAL A 111 1.87 -9.37 -3.35
CA VAL A 111 3.00 -9.26 -4.30
C VAL A 111 4.31 -8.96 -3.57
N LEU A 112 4.30 -7.94 -2.70
CA LEU A 112 5.50 -7.53 -1.95
C LEU A 112 5.98 -8.65 -1.01
N GLU A 113 5.07 -9.31 -0.30
CA GLU A 113 5.38 -10.42 0.60
C GLU A 113 5.93 -11.64 -0.16
N ARG A 114 5.33 -11.97 -1.31
CA ARG A 114 5.85 -13.04 -2.18
C ARG A 114 7.25 -12.71 -2.67
N ALA A 115 7.49 -11.49 -3.14
CA ALA A 115 8.82 -11.08 -3.58
C ALA A 115 9.84 -11.14 -2.43
N THR A 116 9.46 -10.75 -1.21
CA THR A 116 10.32 -10.88 -0.03
C THR A 116 10.71 -12.34 0.22
N ASN A 117 9.74 -13.26 0.14
CA ASN A 117 10.02 -14.69 0.32
C ASN A 117 10.97 -15.23 -0.76
N LEU A 118 10.78 -14.84 -2.02
CA LEU A 118 11.63 -15.26 -3.14
C LEU A 118 13.06 -14.69 -3.05
N LEU A 119 13.22 -13.47 -2.55
CA LEU A 119 14.53 -12.83 -2.39
C LEU A 119 15.30 -13.31 -1.15
N ARG A 120 14.60 -13.81 -0.13
CA ARG A 120 15.20 -14.28 1.13
C ARG A 120 15.75 -15.70 1.05
N ASP A 121 15.20 -16.56 0.19
CA ASP A 121 15.53 -17.99 0.14
C ASP A 121 16.18 -18.39 -1.20
N PRO A 122 17.52 -18.27 -1.32
CA PRO A 122 18.23 -18.58 -2.56
C PRO A 122 18.63 -20.08 -2.61
N LEU A 123 17.76 -20.99 -3.06
CA LEU A 123 18.21 -22.33 -3.53
C LEU A 123 17.21 -23.07 -4.46
N PRO A 124 17.66 -23.84 -5.48
CA PRO A 124 18.83 -23.69 -6.34
C PRO A 124 18.48 -23.12 -7.75
N ALA A 125 19.30 -22.16 -8.17
CA ALA A 125 19.86 -21.99 -9.52
C ALA A 125 19.03 -21.55 -10.76
N SER A 126 17.69 -21.47 -10.79
CA SER A 126 17.00 -21.05 -12.04
C SER A 126 16.18 -19.75 -12.00
N ASN A 127 15.67 -19.30 -10.84
CA ASN A 127 14.61 -18.29 -10.81
C ASN A 127 15.07 -16.87 -10.39
N LEU A 128 16.23 -16.76 -9.74
CA LEU A 128 16.89 -15.50 -9.35
C LEU A 128 17.97 -15.12 -10.36
N SER A 129 17.65 -15.11 -11.66
CA SER A 129 18.59 -14.55 -12.63
C SER A 129 18.79 -13.06 -12.33
N MET A 130 20.01 -12.54 -12.53
CA MET A 130 20.30 -11.11 -12.38
C MET A 130 19.31 -10.20 -13.14
N PRO A 131 18.86 -10.55 -14.37
CA PRO A 131 17.79 -9.82 -15.06
C PRO A 131 16.45 -9.80 -14.31
N ASN A 132 16.01 -10.92 -13.72
CA ASN A 132 14.73 -10.99 -13.00
C ASN A 132 14.74 -10.09 -11.75
N CYS A 133 15.87 -10.06 -11.04
CA CYS A 133 16.04 -9.18 -9.87
C CYS A 133 16.02 -7.71 -10.28
N ALA A 134 16.67 -7.36 -11.40
CA ALA A 134 16.66 -6.01 -11.94
C ALA A 134 15.27 -5.57 -12.43
N LEU A 135 14.54 -6.47 -13.11
CA LEU A 135 13.16 -6.21 -13.54
C LEU A 135 12.23 -5.98 -12.35
N TRP A 136 12.32 -6.83 -11.33
CA TRP A 136 11.59 -6.63 -10.07
C TRP A 136 11.93 -5.28 -9.44
N GLN A 137 13.21 -4.95 -9.30
CA GLN A 137 13.62 -3.70 -8.68
C GLN A 137 13.11 -2.47 -9.46
N ALA A 138 13.18 -2.50 -10.79
CA ALA A 138 12.67 -1.41 -11.62
C ALA A 138 11.15 -1.20 -11.43
N SER A 139 10.39 -2.29 -11.38
CA SER A 139 8.95 -2.24 -11.14
C SER A 139 8.62 -1.80 -9.72
N PHE A 140 9.38 -2.27 -8.72
CA PHE A 140 9.24 -1.80 -7.35
C PHE A 140 9.54 -0.31 -7.23
N ASP A 141 10.60 0.19 -7.87
CA ASP A 141 10.97 1.62 -7.81
C ASP A 141 9.88 2.51 -8.41
N ALA A 142 9.29 2.09 -9.54
CA ALA A 142 8.15 2.77 -10.16
C ALA A 142 6.92 2.79 -9.23
N PHE A 143 6.58 1.64 -8.66
CA PHE A 143 5.49 1.52 -7.68
C PHE A 143 5.74 2.37 -6.44
N PHE A 144 6.95 2.34 -5.89
CA PHE A 144 7.32 3.08 -4.69
C PHE A 144 7.20 4.59 -4.90
N GLY A 145 7.56 5.09 -6.09
CA GLY A 145 7.32 6.48 -6.47
C GLY A 145 5.83 6.87 -6.40
N LEU A 146 4.94 6.01 -6.92
CA LEU A 146 3.50 6.22 -6.85
C LEU A 146 2.96 6.15 -5.41
N LEU A 147 3.47 5.20 -4.61
CA LEU A 147 3.12 5.02 -3.20
C LEU A 147 3.49 6.28 -2.39
N MET A 148 4.72 6.78 -2.54
CA MET A 148 5.16 7.97 -1.83
C MET A 148 4.39 9.21 -2.26
N LYS A 149 4.08 9.37 -3.56
CA LYS A 149 3.25 10.48 -4.06
C LYS A 149 1.84 10.42 -3.46
N TYR A 150 1.25 9.24 -3.36
CA TYR A 150 -0.05 9.05 -2.71
C TYR A 150 0.01 9.43 -1.23
N CYS A 151 0.97 8.88 -0.48
CA CYS A 151 1.12 9.14 0.95
C CYS A 151 1.35 10.63 1.24
N ALA A 152 2.20 11.30 0.45
CA ALA A 152 2.45 12.73 0.57
C ALA A 152 1.19 13.56 0.26
N GLY A 153 0.50 13.26 -0.85
CA GLY A 153 -0.73 13.97 -1.22
C GLY A 153 -1.86 13.79 -0.19
N LYS A 154 -1.99 12.60 0.39
CA LYS A 154 -2.93 12.33 1.48
C LYS A 154 -2.59 13.10 2.75
N TYR A 155 -1.32 13.09 3.14
CA TYR A 155 -0.84 13.86 4.28
C TYR A 155 -1.13 15.37 4.11
N ASP A 156 -0.80 15.93 2.94
CA ASP A 156 -1.00 17.36 2.67
C ASP A 156 -2.49 17.72 2.65
N SER A 157 -3.34 16.87 2.05
CA SER A 157 -4.80 17.07 2.03
C SER A 157 -5.42 17.05 3.44
N ILE A 158 -4.99 16.11 4.28
CA ILE A 158 -5.46 16.03 5.67
C ILE A 158 -4.97 17.26 6.44
N THR A 159 -3.69 17.60 6.31
CA THR A 159 -3.09 18.77 6.97
C THR A 159 -3.80 20.07 6.59
N GLN A 160 -4.10 20.28 5.30
CA GLN A 160 -4.85 21.44 4.82
C GLN A 160 -6.28 21.48 5.38
N SER A 161 -7.00 20.36 5.37
CA SER A 161 -8.35 20.27 5.94
C SER A 161 -8.38 20.62 7.43
N LEU A 162 -7.32 20.28 8.17
CA LEU A 162 -7.20 20.55 9.60
C LEU A 162 -6.80 22.00 9.88
N ILE A 163 -6.00 22.63 9.02
CA ILE A 163 -5.68 24.06 9.12
C ILE A 163 -6.92 24.92 8.88
N SER A 164 -7.85 24.46 8.02
CA SER A 164 -9.13 25.13 7.78
C SER A 164 -10.17 24.93 8.90
N GLN A 165 -9.96 24.01 9.83
CA GLN A 165 -10.82 23.83 11.02
C GLN A 165 -10.10 24.37 12.25
N ASP A 166 -10.60 25.47 12.81
CA ASP A 166 -9.92 26.26 13.83
C ASP A 166 -9.49 25.47 15.10
N LYS A 167 -8.38 25.92 15.69
CA LYS A 167 -7.57 25.32 16.78
C LYS A 167 -8.43 25.03 18.03
N GLU A 168 -8.41 23.84 18.64
CA GLU A 168 -7.55 23.59 19.83
C GLU A 168 -7.54 22.11 20.28
N LYS A 169 -8.13 21.17 19.53
CA LYS A 169 -8.23 19.75 19.97
C LYS A 169 -7.72 18.72 18.96
N ILE A 170 -6.91 19.17 18.00
CA ILE A 170 -6.78 18.48 16.70
C ILE A 170 -5.48 17.68 16.55
N GLY A 171 -4.47 17.85 17.41
CA GLY A 171 -3.18 17.15 17.24
C GLY A 171 -3.26 15.61 17.28
N SER A 172 -3.98 15.04 18.26
CA SER A 172 -4.12 13.58 18.37
C SER A 172 -5.16 13.00 17.41
N VAL A 173 -6.21 13.75 17.08
CA VAL A 173 -7.26 13.35 16.13
C VAL A 173 -6.73 13.37 14.69
N ALA A 174 -5.89 14.37 14.36
CA ALA A 174 -5.20 14.48 13.08
C ALA A 174 -4.22 13.33 12.86
N ALA A 175 -3.34 13.06 13.82
CA ALA A 175 -2.41 11.94 13.72
C ALA A 175 -3.13 10.59 13.62
N ARG A 176 -4.27 10.44 14.31
CA ARG A 176 -5.12 9.25 14.18
C ARG A 176 -5.78 9.16 12.81
N ALA A 177 -6.34 10.24 12.27
CA ALA A 177 -6.93 10.27 10.93
C ALA A 177 -5.89 9.98 9.83
N VAL A 178 -4.70 10.57 9.94
CA VAL A 178 -3.55 10.27 9.07
C VAL A 178 -3.16 8.81 9.19
N SER A 179 -3.06 8.24 10.40
CA SER A 179 -2.68 6.84 10.59
C SER A 179 -3.70 5.85 10.02
N VAL A 180 -4.99 6.20 10.03
CA VAL A 180 -6.07 5.37 9.48
C VAL A 180 -6.09 5.41 7.95
N GLU A 181 -5.75 6.55 7.36
CA GLU A 181 -5.65 6.70 5.90
C GLU A 181 -4.29 6.28 5.32
N MET A 182 -3.27 6.12 6.17
CA MET A 182 -1.93 5.71 5.76
C MET A 182 -1.90 4.22 5.42
N LEU A 183 -1.21 3.87 4.34
CA LEU A 183 -1.08 2.49 3.86
C LEU A 183 0.00 1.73 4.64
N VAL A 184 -0.10 1.70 5.97
CA VAL A 184 0.94 1.18 6.89
C VAL A 184 1.38 -0.23 6.50
N GLU A 185 0.44 -1.11 6.20
CA GLU A 185 0.73 -2.50 5.81
C GLU A 185 1.51 -2.59 4.48
N ILE A 186 1.20 -1.73 3.51
CA ILE A 186 1.92 -1.67 2.22
C ILE A 186 3.31 -1.09 2.41
N LEU A 187 3.42 -0.02 3.21
CA LEU A 187 4.70 0.61 3.54
C LEU A 187 5.61 -0.39 4.25
N ARG A 188 5.07 -1.16 5.20
CA ARG A 188 5.79 -2.22 5.90
C ARG A 188 6.27 -3.31 4.95
N ALA A 189 5.38 -3.80 4.08
CA ALA A 189 5.72 -4.81 3.07
C ALA A 189 6.73 -4.30 2.04
N SER A 190 6.84 -2.98 1.86
CA SER A 190 7.81 -2.35 0.93
C SER A 190 9.23 -2.32 1.50
N ILE A 191 9.41 -2.34 2.82
CA ILE A 191 10.72 -2.16 3.48
C ILE A 191 11.82 -3.09 2.92
N PRO A 192 11.59 -4.41 2.74
CA PRO A 192 12.64 -5.33 2.27
C PRO A 192 13.15 -5.02 0.85
N HIS A 193 12.40 -4.23 0.08
CA HIS A 193 12.68 -3.91 -1.32
C HIS A 193 13.30 -2.51 -1.51
N THR A 194 13.37 -1.73 -0.43
CA THR A 194 13.88 -0.35 -0.48
C THR A 194 15.40 -0.27 -0.48
N ASN A 195 15.92 0.59 -1.35
CA ASN A 195 17.32 1.02 -1.30
C ASN A 195 17.53 2.14 -0.24
N GLU A 196 18.77 2.56 -0.03
CA GLU A 196 19.11 3.56 1.00
C GLU A 196 18.44 4.93 0.81
N SER A 197 18.20 5.36 -0.44
CA SER A 197 17.51 6.64 -0.67
C SER A 197 16.02 6.52 -0.36
N GLN A 198 15.39 5.41 -0.73
CA GLN A 198 13.99 5.11 -0.42
C GLN A 198 13.74 4.92 1.09
N LYS A 199 14.67 4.30 1.82
CA LYS A 199 14.62 4.22 3.29
C LYS A 199 14.59 5.61 3.94
N LYS A 200 15.39 6.57 3.44
CA LYS A 200 15.35 7.96 3.93
C LYS A 200 13.99 8.62 3.67
N LEU A 201 13.34 8.34 2.54
CA LEU A 201 12.00 8.83 2.25
C LEU A 201 10.95 8.26 3.22
N LEU A 202 11.02 6.95 3.54
CA LEU A 202 10.15 6.33 4.54
C LEU A 202 10.35 6.94 5.93
N LEU A 203 11.60 7.18 6.33
CA LEU A 203 11.91 7.83 7.61
C LEU A 203 11.35 9.25 7.69
N ASN A 204 11.49 10.03 6.62
CA ASN A 204 10.93 11.39 6.57
C ASN A 204 9.40 11.39 6.64
N LEU A 205 8.76 10.46 5.93
CA LEU A 205 7.30 10.27 6.00
C LEU A 205 6.85 9.90 7.43
N ALA A 206 7.55 8.95 8.06
CA ALA A 206 7.27 8.52 9.42
C ALA A 206 7.38 9.70 10.40
N GLN A 207 8.46 10.48 10.31
CA GLN A 207 8.67 11.68 11.14
C GLN A 207 7.56 12.72 10.98
N ARG A 208 7.09 12.96 9.74
CA ARG A 208 5.99 13.89 9.48
C ARG A 208 4.64 13.38 9.97
N SER A 209 4.43 12.06 9.96
CA SER A 209 3.19 11.43 10.40
C SER A 209 3.06 11.27 11.92
N MET A 210 4.15 11.44 12.68
CA MET A 210 4.09 11.41 14.13
C MET A 210 3.41 12.68 14.67
N PRO A 211 2.48 12.57 15.62
CA PRO A 211 1.96 13.75 16.30
C PRO A 211 3.14 14.46 16.96
N VAL A 212 3.32 15.74 16.67
CA VAL A 212 4.18 16.61 17.49
C VAL A 212 3.56 16.60 18.88
N THR A 213 4.09 15.79 19.79
CA THR A 213 3.84 15.93 21.22
C THR A 213 4.45 17.25 21.64
N GLY A 214 3.67 18.32 21.50
CA GLY A 214 3.95 19.61 22.10
C GLY A 214 3.80 19.50 23.61
N PHE A 215 4.84 19.00 24.27
CA PHE A 215 5.05 19.24 25.69
C PHE A 215 6.52 19.58 25.90
N GLY A 216 6.86 20.81 25.50
CA GLY A 216 8.12 21.47 25.80
C GLY A 216 7.80 22.91 26.18
N SER A 217 7.57 23.13 27.47
CA SER A 217 7.31 24.41 28.13
C SER A 217 8.34 25.48 27.75
N GLN A 218 7.89 26.60 27.19
CA GLN A 218 8.61 27.87 27.09
C GLN A 218 7.56 28.96 26.87
N GLY A 219 7.40 30.03 27.66
CA GLY A 219 7.93 30.54 28.92
C GLY A 219 6.90 31.58 29.41
N GLY A 220 6.85 31.97 30.68
CA GLY A 220 7.66 33.09 31.19
C GLY A 220 6.86 33.98 32.16
N GLY A 221 7.51 34.42 33.23
CA GLY A 221 7.23 35.67 33.95
C GLY A 221 6.25 35.63 35.14
N SER A 222 6.77 35.69 36.38
CA SER A 222 6.79 36.94 37.17
C SER A 222 7.05 36.68 38.67
N GLY A 223 8.07 37.36 39.21
CA GLY A 223 8.12 37.87 40.59
C GLY A 223 8.17 36.88 41.77
N GLY A 224 9.35 36.62 42.30
CA GLY A 224 9.52 35.88 43.56
C GLY A 224 10.89 36.08 44.18
N GLN A 225 11.17 37.31 44.60
CA GLN A 225 12.32 37.69 45.40
C GLN A 225 12.29 36.92 46.73
N VAL A 226 13.27 36.04 46.97
CA VAL A 226 13.53 35.45 48.29
C VAL A 226 15.01 35.64 48.65
N ASN A 227 15.19 36.41 49.72
CA ASN A 227 16.42 36.87 50.35
C ASN A 227 17.20 35.71 51.01
N PRO A 228 18.55 35.71 51.04
CA PRO A 228 19.29 34.81 51.92
C PRO A 228 19.62 35.51 53.24
N GLU A 229 18.99 35.09 54.35
CA GLU A 229 19.50 35.42 55.68
C GLU A 229 20.40 34.30 56.20
N SER A 230 21.63 34.69 56.49
CA SER A 230 22.64 33.98 57.26
C SER A 230 22.41 34.28 58.73
N VAL A 231 22.22 33.26 59.58
CA VAL A 231 22.47 33.39 61.03
C VAL A 231 23.14 32.13 61.56
N LYS A 232 24.23 32.41 62.27
CA LYS A 232 25.16 31.56 63.02
C LYS A 232 24.53 31.12 64.34
N GLY A 233 24.73 29.85 64.71
CA GLY A 233 24.50 29.29 66.03
C GLY A 233 25.39 28.08 66.22
#